data_AF-A0A8S8Z844-F1
#
_entry.id   AF-A0A8S8Z844-F1
#
_cell.length_a   1.000
_cell.length_b   1.000
_cell.length_c   1.000
_cell.angle_alpha   90.00
_cell.angle_beta   90.00
_cell.angle_gamma   90.00
#
_symmetry.space_group_name_H-M   'P 1'
#
loop_
_entity.id
_entity.type
_entity.pdbx_description
1 polymer ?
#
loop_
_entity_poly.entity_id
_entity_poly.type
_entity_poly.pdbx_seq_one_letter_code
_entity_poly.pdbx_strand_id
1 'polypeptide(L)'
;MNNSSGDVVSLLLENYVPGEHLEVLFNQTGILDRVFVHQPGQPWPSIGDMVLNGTDLVVYWDYQHDERYPWLHHAWTHSWDTPYGEQEQSEMSCRIGRGDGVQPVWHLNNWLSSIYGFADPVRAGQVNDYDPSWSGHWDAGRRSVTGRPSSQSTTGRMVRSPTSPSPSTRCRIGPTRFPHIPSS
;
A
#
# COMPACT_ATOMS: atom_id res chain seq x y z
N MET A 1 13.79 -18.56 9.58
CA MET A 1 13.27 -17.30 8.99
C MET A 1 12.91 -16.37 10.14
N ASN A 2 13.17 -15.08 9.96
CA ASN A 2 13.20 -14.05 11.01
C ASN A 2 11.83 -13.89 11.69
N ASN A 3 11.84 -13.61 12.99
CA ASN A 3 10.71 -13.66 13.93
C ASN A 3 9.80 -12.42 13.83
N SER A 4 9.29 -12.06 12.64
CA SER A 4 8.26 -11.03 12.53
C SER A 4 6.87 -11.67 12.60
N SER A 5 6.40 -11.89 13.83
CA SER A 5 5.02 -12.33 14.06
C SER A 5 4.07 -11.16 13.81
N GLY A 6 3.43 -11.12 12.64
CA GLY A 6 2.29 -10.21 12.41
C GLY A 6 2.39 -9.24 11.24
N ASP A 7 3.41 -9.34 10.39
CA ASP A 7 3.48 -8.51 9.18
C ASP A 7 2.62 -9.11 8.07
N VAL A 8 2.00 -8.24 7.27
CA VAL A 8 1.42 -8.62 5.97
C VAL A 8 2.24 -7.95 4.89
N VAL A 9 2.71 -8.75 3.93
CA VAL A 9 3.58 -8.31 2.83
C VAL A 9 2.76 -8.24 1.55
N SER A 10 2.94 -7.17 0.78
CA SER A 10 2.49 -7.12 -0.61
C SER A 10 3.68 -7.14 -1.57
N LEU A 11 3.54 -7.86 -2.67
CA LEU A 11 4.49 -7.87 -3.78
C LEU A 11 3.78 -7.39 -5.03
N LEU A 12 4.38 -6.45 -5.76
CA LEU A 12 3.99 -6.11 -7.12
C LEU A 12 5.08 -6.60 -8.06
N LEU A 13 4.76 -7.59 -8.88
CA LEU A 13 5.68 -8.15 -9.87
C LEU A 13 5.49 -7.45 -11.21
N GLU A 14 6.53 -6.76 -11.65
CA GLU A 14 6.62 -6.21 -13.00
C GLU A 14 7.48 -7.14 -13.85
N ASN A 15 6.85 -8.17 -14.41
CA ASN A 15 7.52 -9.16 -15.25
C ASN A 15 6.59 -9.77 -16.29
N TYR A 16 7.15 -10.12 -17.45
CA TYR A 16 6.43 -10.72 -18.57
C TYR A 16 6.72 -12.21 -18.71
N VAL A 17 6.68 -12.95 -17.59
CA VAL A 17 6.84 -14.42 -17.60
C VAL A 17 5.49 -15.10 -17.41
N PRO A 18 5.28 -16.31 -17.96
CA PRO A 18 4.05 -17.06 -17.73
C PRO A 18 3.82 -17.35 -16.25
N GLY A 19 2.56 -17.31 -15.80
CA GLY A 19 2.15 -17.61 -14.42
C GLY A 19 2.62 -18.98 -13.93
N GLU A 20 2.72 -19.96 -14.83
CA GLU A 20 3.26 -21.31 -14.55
C GLU A 20 4.67 -21.26 -13.95
N HIS A 21 5.55 -20.40 -14.48
CA HIS A 21 6.92 -20.30 -13.98
C HIS A 21 6.96 -19.69 -12.57
N LEU A 22 6.08 -18.72 -12.30
CA LEU A 22 5.95 -18.14 -10.97
C LEU A 22 5.40 -19.18 -9.99
N GLU A 23 4.37 -19.94 -10.38
CA GLU A 23 3.79 -20.99 -9.55
C GLU A 23 4.82 -22.05 -9.16
N VAL A 24 5.68 -22.48 -10.10
CA VAL A 24 6.78 -23.42 -9.79
C VAL A 24 7.68 -22.88 -8.68
N LEU A 25 8.12 -21.61 -8.79
CA LEU A 25 9.01 -20.99 -7.80
C LEU A 25 8.31 -20.76 -6.45
N PHE A 26 7.06 -20.30 -6.49
CA PHE A 26 6.27 -20.05 -5.29
C PHE A 26 5.97 -21.36 -4.53
N ASN A 27 5.72 -22.45 -5.25
CA ASN A 27 5.57 -23.79 -4.66
C ASN A 27 6.89 -24.31 -4.09
N GLN A 28 8.00 -24.22 -4.82
CA GLN A 28 9.30 -24.70 -4.36
C GLN A 28 9.78 -24.03 -3.07
N THR A 29 9.42 -22.75 -2.88
CA THR A 29 9.75 -21.99 -1.68
C THR A 29 8.75 -22.20 -0.53
N GLY A 30 7.61 -22.83 -0.80
CA GLY A 30 6.48 -22.95 0.15
C GLY A 30 5.78 -21.62 0.44
N ILE A 31 6.11 -20.54 -0.28
CA ILE A 31 5.52 -19.23 -0.04
C ILE A 31 4.09 -19.14 -0.60
N LEU A 32 3.71 -20.03 -1.52
CA LEU A 32 2.36 -20.08 -2.09
C LEU A 32 1.30 -20.31 -1.01
N ASP A 33 1.60 -21.13 0.01
CA ASP A 33 0.71 -21.41 1.14
C ASP A 33 0.35 -20.17 1.97
N ARG A 34 1.16 -19.10 1.85
CA ARG A 34 0.95 -17.83 2.55
C ARG A 34 0.17 -16.81 1.72
N VAL A 35 -0.16 -17.10 0.47
CA VAL A 35 -0.81 -16.13 -0.41
C VAL A 35 -2.31 -16.04 -0.09
N PHE A 36 -2.77 -14.84 0.22
CA PHE A 36 -4.19 -14.51 0.27
C PHE A 36 -4.73 -14.30 -1.15
N VAL A 37 -5.84 -14.96 -1.48
CA VAL A 37 -6.54 -14.83 -2.76
C VAL A 37 -7.78 -13.96 -2.56
N HIS A 38 -7.78 -12.77 -3.17
CA HIS A 38 -8.89 -11.84 -3.15
C HIS A 38 -9.79 -12.00 -4.37
N GLN A 39 -11.10 -12.07 -4.15
CA GLN A 39 -12.08 -12.00 -5.23
C GLN A 39 -12.65 -10.57 -5.32
N PRO A 40 -12.62 -9.92 -6.49
CA PRO A 40 -13.19 -8.59 -6.67
C PRO A 40 -14.64 -8.50 -6.17
N GLY A 41 -14.95 -7.44 -5.43
CA GLY A 41 -16.29 -7.21 -4.85
C GLY A 41 -16.55 -7.90 -3.52
N GLN A 42 -15.66 -8.80 -3.06
CA GLN A 42 -15.70 -9.30 -1.69
C GLN A 42 -15.03 -8.30 -0.73
N PRO A 43 -15.41 -8.29 0.55
CA PRO A 43 -14.70 -7.49 1.55
C PRO A 43 -13.27 -8.02 1.77
N TRP A 44 -12.34 -7.13 2.05
CA TRP A 44 -11.00 -7.51 2.50
C TRP A 44 -11.05 -8.00 3.96
N PRO A 45 -10.31 -9.06 4.31
CA PRO A 45 -10.11 -9.44 5.71
C PRO A 45 -9.36 -8.35 6.46
N SER A 46 -9.39 -8.42 7.78
CA SER A 46 -8.52 -7.57 8.58
C SER A 46 -7.06 -8.08 8.44
N ILE A 47 -6.07 -7.18 8.52
CA ILE A 47 -4.64 -7.55 8.61
C ILE A 47 -4.40 -8.60 9.71
N GLY A 48 -5.10 -8.50 10.85
CA GLY A 48 -4.99 -9.48 11.93
C GLY A 48 -5.49 -10.86 11.52
N ASP A 49 -6.59 -10.93 10.77
CA ASP A 49 -7.11 -12.21 10.26
C ASP A 49 -6.17 -12.82 9.23
N MET A 50 -5.56 -12.00 8.36
CA MET A 50 -4.56 -12.48 7.40
C MET A 50 -3.36 -13.13 8.08
N VAL A 51 -2.85 -12.51 9.15
CA VAL A 51 -1.77 -13.06 9.99
C VAL A 51 -2.21 -14.34 10.67
N LEU A 52 -3.38 -14.34 11.32
CA LEU A 52 -3.89 -15.49 12.08
C LEU A 52 -4.20 -16.69 11.18
N ASN A 53 -4.63 -16.44 9.94
CA ASN A 53 -4.89 -17.48 8.94
C ASN A 53 -3.61 -17.95 8.23
N GLY A 54 -2.45 -17.32 8.49
CA GLY A 54 -1.21 -17.61 7.78
C GLY A 54 -1.18 -17.18 6.32
N THR A 55 -2.19 -16.41 5.86
CA THR A 55 -2.29 -15.87 4.50
C THR A 55 -1.81 -14.41 4.47
N ASP A 56 -0.57 -14.19 4.90
CA ASP A 56 0.01 -12.87 5.15
C ASP A 56 0.81 -12.31 3.95
N LEU A 57 0.61 -12.88 2.76
CA LEU A 57 1.20 -12.41 1.51
C LEU A 57 0.10 -12.07 0.48
N VAL A 58 0.19 -10.89 -0.14
CA VAL A 58 -0.65 -10.52 -1.30
C VAL A 58 0.25 -10.32 -2.51
N VAL A 59 -0.05 -10.99 -3.61
CA VAL A 59 0.75 -10.91 -4.83
C VAL A 59 -0.03 -10.23 -5.94
N TYR A 60 0.48 -9.11 -6.42
CA TYR A 60 0.03 -8.40 -7.60
C TYR A 60 1.03 -8.60 -8.74
N TRP A 61 0.55 -8.47 -9.97
CA TRP A 61 1.41 -8.42 -11.15
C TRP A 61 0.85 -7.49 -12.25
N ASP A 62 1.75 -6.89 -13.03
CA ASP A 62 1.42 -6.06 -14.20
C ASP A 62 1.45 -6.91 -15.49
N TYR A 63 0.67 -8.00 -15.49
CA TYR A 63 0.44 -8.84 -16.66
C TYR A 63 -1.05 -9.19 -16.79
N GLN A 64 -1.42 -9.90 -17.85
CA GLN A 64 -2.81 -10.27 -18.07
C GLN A 64 -3.35 -11.16 -16.94
N HIS A 65 -4.61 -10.93 -16.55
CA HIS A 65 -5.32 -11.83 -15.66
C HIS A 65 -5.41 -13.24 -16.26
N ASP A 66 -5.15 -14.25 -15.44
CA ASP A 66 -5.23 -15.66 -15.81
C ASP A 66 -5.96 -16.43 -14.69
N GLU A 67 -7.15 -16.92 -15.00
CA GLU A 67 -8.00 -17.63 -14.04
C GLU A 67 -7.37 -18.93 -13.52
N ARG A 68 -6.37 -19.48 -14.23
CA ARG A 68 -5.60 -20.65 -13.77
C ARG A 68 -4.73 -20.34 -12.55
N TYR A 69 -4.38 -19.07 -12.36
CA TYR A 69 -3.52 -18.60 -11.27
C TYR A 69 -4.23 -17.48 -10.48
N PRO A 70 -5.34 -17.79 -9.77
CA PRO A 70 -6.18 -16.78 -9.11
C PRO A 70 -5.44 -16.01 -8.01
N TRP A 71 -4.33 -16.55 -7.50
CA TRP A 71 -3.45 -15.91 -6.52
C TRP A 71 -2.57 -14.78 -7.11
N LEU A 72 -2.41 -14.72 -8.44
CA LEU A 72 -1.74 -13.64 -9.16
C LEU A 72 -2.74 -12.54 -9.51
N HIS A 73 -2.94 -11.62 -8.58
CA HIS A 73 -3.90 -10.53 -8.76
C HIS A 73 -3.40 -9.56 -9.84
N HIS A 74 -4.18 -9.38 -10.92
CA HIS A 74 -3.88 -8.31 -11.87
C HIS A 74 -3.93 -6.96 -11.15
N ALA A 75 -2.80 -6.23 -11.20
CA ALA A 75 -2.60 -5.00 -10.43
C ALA A 75 -3.70 -3.99 -10.68
N TRP A 76 -4.09 -3.79 -11.94
CA TRP A 76 -5.04 -2.73 -12.30
C TRP A 76 -6.52 -3.13 -12.16
N THR A 77 -6.79 -4.39 -11.81
CA THR A 77 -8.14 -4.84 -11.43
C THR A 77 -8.34 -4.84 -9.92
N HIS A 78 -7.29 -5.17 -9.15
CA HIS A 78 -7.37 -5.32 -7.69
C HIS A 78 -6.78 -4.13 -6.92
N SER A 79 -6.23 -3.15 -7.64
CA SER A 79 -5.67 -1.94 -7.08
C SER A 79 -5.66 -0.82 -8.13
N TRP A 80 -5.14 0.33 -7.72
CA TRP A 80 -4.84 1.47 -8.59
C TRP A 80 -3.54 2.13 -8.16
N ASP A 81 -2.92 2.93 -9.01
CA ASP A 81 -1.74 3.71 -8.65
C ASP A 81 -1.94 5.22 -8.82
N THR A 82 -1.00 5.99 -8.28
CA THR A 82 -0.85 7.40 -8.65
C THR A 82 -0.10 7.53 -9.97
N PRO A 83 -0.19 8.65 -10.70
CA PRO A 83 0.70 8.96 -11.81
C PRO A 83 2.19 8.78 -11.45
N TYR A 84 3.02 8.49 -12.46
CA TYR A 84 4.46 8.29 -12.32
C TYR A 84 5.24 9.04 -13.41
N GLY A 85 6.54 9.27 -13.17
CA GLY A 85 7.45 9.91 -14.12
C GLY A 85 7.55 11.43 -13.99
N GLU A 86 6.99 12.00 -12.92
CA GLU A 86 7.02 13.43 -12.60
C GLU A 86 8.46 13.94 -12.48
N GLN A 87 8.73 15.10 -13.07
CA GLN A 87 10.03 15.75 -12.96
C GLN A 87 10.13 16.60 -11.70
N GLU A 88 8.99 17.07 -11.17
CA GLU A 88 8.95 17.91 -9.98
C GLU A 88 7.93 17.44 -8.95
N GLN A 89 8.23 17.66 -7.67
CA GLN A 89 7.30 17.31 -6.56
C GLN A 89 5.92 17.94 -6.72
N SER A 90 5.83 19.14 -7.31
CA SER A 90 4.58 19.85 -7.53
C SER A 90 3.66 19.19 -8.55
N GLU A 91 4.19 18.26 -9.37
CA GLU A 91 3.43 17.52 -10.37
C GLU A 91 2.79 16.25 -9.79
N MET A 92 3.29 15.77 -8.64
CA MET A 92 2.75 14.60 -7.95
C MET A 92 1.32 14.84 -7.48
N SER A 93 0.45 13.86 -7.68
CA SER A 93 -0.99 14.00 -7.40
C SER A 93 -1.64 12.71 -6.93
N CYS A 94 -2.83 12.84 -6.33
CA CYS A 94 -3.66 11.72 -5.85
C CYS A 94 -4.75 11.26 -6.82
N ARG A 95 -4.69 11.73 -8.06
CA ARG A 95 -5.60 11.20 -9.07
C ARG A 95 -5.22 9.75 -9.35
N ILE A 96 -6.18 9.02 -9.91
CA ILE A 96 -5.91 7.67 -10.41
C ILE A 96 -4.99 7.82 -11.62
N GLY A 97 -3.84 7.15 -11.59
CA GLY A 97 -2.96 6.96 -12.74
C GLY A 97 -3.50 5.82 -13.61
N ARG A 98 -3.39 4.60 -13.08
CA ARG A 98 -3.86 3.35 -13.67
C ARG A 98 -4.76 2.58 -12.68
N GLY A 99 -5.59 1.70 -13.23
CA GLY A 99 -6.42 0.78 -12.46
C GLY A 99 -7.77 1.32 -12.00
N ASP A 100 -8.32 0.68 -10.98
CA ASP A 100 -9.69 0.89 -10.51
C ASP A 100 -9.71 1.61 -9.15
N GLY A 101 -10.10 2.88 -9.15
CA GLY A 101 -10.19 3.72 -7.95
C GLY A 101 -11.32 3.35 -6.98
N VAL A 102 -12.15 2.36 -7.30
CA VAL A 102 -13.10 1.76 -6.35
C VAL A 102 -12.36 0.81 -5.38
N GLN A 103 -11.23 0.24 -5.80
CA GLN A 103 -10.47 -0.68 -4.97
C GLN A 103 -9.88 0.04 -3.74
N PRO A 104 -9.90 -0.62 -2.56
CA PRO A 104 -9.38 -0.03 -1.33
C PRO A 104 -7.84 -0.05 -1.26
N VAL A 105 -7.18 -0.86 -2.09
CA VAL A 105 -5.72 -0.99 -2.16
C VAL A 105 -5.17 -0.15 -3.29
N TRP A 106 -4.03 0.49 -3.05
CA TRP A 106 -3.37 1.34 -4.03
C TRP A 106 -1.85 1.35 -3.88
N HIS A 107 -1.16 1.70 -4.96
CA HIS A 107 0.29 1.82 -5.04
C HIS A 107 0.70 3.29 -5.19
N LEU A 108 1.61 3.74 -4.34
CA LEU A 108 2.14 5.10 -4.39
C LEU A 108 3.39 5.15 -5.25
N ASN A 109 3.37 5.91 -6.34
CA ASN A 109 4.58 6.31 -7.04
C ASN A 109 5.20 7.50 -6.29
N ASN A 110 6.29 7.25 -5.54
CA ASN A 110 6.97 8.24 -4.72
C ASN A 110 8.42 8.49 -5.16
N TRP A 111 8.61 8.83 -6.43
CA TRP A 111 9.93 9.09 -7.01
C TRP A 111 9.84 10.14 -8.12
N LEU A 112 10.94 10.85 -8.38
CA LEU A 112 11.05 11.82 -9.47
C LEU A 112 11.89 11.25 -10.61
N SER A 113 11.53 11.59 -11.84
CA SER A 113 12.27 11.17 -13.02
C SER A 113 13.57 11.97 -13.18
N SER A 114 14.58 11.27 -13.68
CA SER A 114 15.81 11.84 -14.21
C SER A 114 15.63 12.23 -15.68
N ILE A 115 16.63 12.88 -16.27
CA ILE A 115 16.67 13.19 -17.71
C ILE A 115 16.58 11.95 -18.62
N TYR A 116 16.79 10.75 -18.07
CA TYR A 116 16.69 9.47 -18.79
C TYR A 116 15.30 8.82 -18.65
N GLY A 117 14.37 9.43 -17.93
CA GLY A 117 13.02 8.91 -17.70
C GLY A 117 12.91 7.86 -16.59
N PHE A 118 14.02 7.52 -15.90
CA PHE A 118 14.04 6.60 -14.76
C PHE A 118 14.06 7.35 -13.43
N ALA A 119 13.75 6.64 -12.34
CA ALA A 119 13.85 7.19 -10.99
C ALA A 119 15.24 7.77 -10.69
N ASP A 120 15.27 9.00 -10.17
CA ASP A 120 16.50 9.68 -9.77
C ASP A 120 16.80 9.42 -8.29
N PRO A 121 17.83 8.60 -7.96
CA PRO A 121 18.15 8.26 -6.57
C PRO A 121 18.70 9.46 -5.78
N VAL A 122 19.32 10.44 -6.44
CA VAL A 122 19.86 11.64 -5.77
C VAL A 122 18.72 12.53 -5.26
N ARG A 123 17.56 12.46 -5.92
CA ARG A 123 16.37 13.24 -5.58
C ARG A 123 15.40 12.52 -4.64
N ALA A 124 15.73 11.31 -4.19
CA ALA A 124 14.85 10.54 -3.29
C ALA A 124 14.50 11.31 -2.00
N GLY A 125 15.43 12.08 -1.44
CA GLY A 125 15.17 12.91 -0.26
C GLY A 125 14.05 13.94 -0.50
N GLN A 126 13.97 14.50 -1.70
CA GLN A 126 12.98 15.51 -2.04
C GLN A 126 11.53 15.02 -1.86
N VAL A 127 11.27 13.76 -2.20
CA VAL A 127 9.93 13.14 -2.13
C VAL A 127 9.71 12.30 -0.87
N ASN A 128 10.78 11.88 -0.21
CA ASN A 128 10.71 11.09 1.02
C ASN A 128 10.79 11.95 2.30
N ASP A 129 11.16 13.23 2.19
CA ASP A 129 11.26 14.13 3.34
C ASP A 129 9.88 14.32 4.00
N TYR A 130 9.81 13.92 5.27
CA TYR A 130 8.65 14.17 6.12
C TYR A 130 8.63 15.64 6.54
N ASP A 131 7.58 16.37 6.16
CA ASP A 131 7.38 17.74 6.62
C ASP A 131 6.49 17.77 7.89
N PRO A 132 7.06 18.01 9.09
CA PRO A 132 6.32 18.06 10.34
C PRO A 132 5.45 19.31 10.48
N SER A 133 5.65 20.37 9.69
CA SER A 133 4.87 21.62 9.80
C SER A 133 3.40 21.46 9.44
N TRP A 134 3.05 20.37 8.75
CA TRP A 134 1.67 20.02 8.40
C TRP A 134 0.98 19.09 9.40
N SER A 135 1.58 18.87 10.57
CA SER A 135 0.98 18.13 11.69
C SER A 135 -0.09 18.93 12.46
N GLY A 136 -0.30 20.21 12.12
CA GLY A 136 -1.21 21.15 12.79
C GLY A 136 -2.72 20.90 12.66
N HIS A 137 -3.17 19.71 12.25
CA HIS A 137 -4.58 19.29 12.30
C HIS A 137 -4.75 18.00 13.13
N TRP A 138 -3.90 17.84 14.15
CA TRP A 138 -3.99 16.75 15.11
C TRP A 138 -3.86 17.30 16.53
N ASP A 139 -4.98 17.69 17.14
CA ASP A 139 -5.08 17.73 18.61
C ASP A 139 -5.17 16.29 19.11
N ALA A 140 -4.02 15.63 19.21
CA ALA A 140 -3.87 14.56 20.18
C ALA A 140 -3.97 15.23 21.55
N GLY A 141 -5.11 15.04 22.22
CA GLY A 141 -5.33 15.52 23.58
C GLY A 141 -4.14 15.12 24.46
N ARG A 142 -3.26 16.09 24.74
CA ARG A 142 -2.24 16.00 25.78
C ARG A 142 -2.98 15.85 27.10
N ARG A 143 -3.18 14.61 27.56
CA ARG A 143 -3.12 14.34 28.99
C ARG A 143 -1.66 14.13 29.32
N SER A 144 -1.13 15.10 30.07
CA SER A 144 0.20 15.07 30.66
C SER A 144 0.42 13.75 31.40
N VAL A 145 1.29 12.90 30.87
CA VAL A 145 1.98 11.89 31.68
C VAL A 145 3.47 12.20 31.51
N THR A 146 4.05 12.72 32.58
CA THR A 146 5.48 12.89 32.73
C THR A 146 6.16 11.51 32.68
N GLY A 147 6.86 11.20 31.60
CA GLY A 147 7.69 9.99 31.46
C GLY A 147 8.52 10.04 30.17
N ARG A 148 9.82 9.73 30.28
CA ARG A 148 10.84 9.78 29.20
C ARG A 148 10.41 9.07 27.90
N PRO A 149 10.90 9.51 26.72
CA PRO A 149 10.55 8.90 25.45
C PRO A 149 11.30 7.57 25.26
N SER A 150 10.56 6.48 25.06
CA SER A 150 11.05 5.25 24.43
C SER A 150 10.52 5.17 23.00
N SER A 151 11.42 4.85 22.08
CA SER A 151 11.17 4.67 20.66
C SER A 151 10.21 3.50 20.40
N GLN A 152 8.98 3.75 19.96
CA GLN A 152 8.14 2.71 19.35
C GLN A 152 7.46 3.24 18.09
N SER A 153 7.77 2.57 16.98
CA SER A 153 7.14 2.70 15.67
C SER A 153 5.63 2.48 15.78
N THR A 154 4.83 3.39 15.24
CA THR A 154 3.37 3.25 15.18
C THR A 154 2.96 2.81 13.78
N THR A 155 2.51 1.57 13.63
CA THR A 155 1.98 1.01 12.39
C THR A 155 0.60 1.60 12.09
N GLY A 156 0.43 2.27 10.95
CA GLY A 156 -0.81 2.92 10.53
C GLY A 156 -1.60 2.10 9.49
N ARG A 157 -2.93 2.03 9.66
CA ARG A 157 -3.88 1.34 8.76
C ARG A 157 -4.60 2.37 7.87
N MET A 158 -4.94 1.98 6.64
CA MET A 158 -5.45 2.89 5.61
C MET A 158 -6.82 2.46 5.04
N VAL A 159 -7.79 3.37 5.04
CA VAL A 159 -9.10 3.29 4.37
C VAL A 159 -9.48 4.73 3.96
N ARG A 160 -9.90 4.91 2.71
CA ARG A 160 -10.23 6.20 2.10
C ARG A 160 -11.48 6.83 2.76
N SER A 161 -11.41 8.13 3.08
CA SER A 161 -12.59 8.93 3.44
C SER A 161 -13.29 9.47 2.17
N PRO A 162 -14.63 9.68 2.15
CA PRO A 162 -15.38 9.94 0.92
C PRO A 162 -15.25 11.36 0.36
N THR A 163 -14.56 12.26 1.05
CA THR A 163 -14.42 13.66 0.64
C THR A 163 -13.21 13.83 -0.27
N SER A 164 -13.47 14.13 -1.54
CA SER A 164 -12.45 14.44 -2.56
C SER A 164 -11.49 15.54 -2.06
N PRO A 165 -10.17 15.33 -2.08
CA PRO A 165 -9.24 16.40 -1.76
C PRO A 165 -9.09 17.36 -2.96
N SER A 166 -8.84 18.64 -2.64
CA SER A 166 -8.40 19.69 -3.59
C SER A 166 -7.30 19.17 -4.54
N PRO A 167 -7.27 19.62 -5.81
CA PRO A 167 -6.27 19.18 -6.81
C PRO A 167 -4.79 19.44 -6.41
N SER A 168 -4.55 20.20 -5.34
CA SER A 168 -3.22 20.52 -4.80
C SER A 168 -2.78 19.66 -3.60
N THR A 169 -3.57 18.68 -3.18
CA THR A 169 -3.26 17.89 -1.97
C THR A 169 -2.31 16.74 -2.29
N ARG A 170 -1.08 16.79 -1.76
CA ARG A 170 -0.15 15.65 -1.74
C ARG A 170 -0.83 14.40 -1.19
N CYS A 171 -0.53 13.26 -1.79
CA CYS A 171 -0.97 11.97 -1.28
C CYS A 171 -0.36 11.69 0.08
N ARG A 172 -1.20 11.74 1.10
CA ARG A 172 -0.83 11.44 2.47
C ARG A 172 -1.35 10.09 2.87
N ILE A 173 -0.45 9.31 3.46
CA ILE A 173 -0.80 8.18 4.30
C ILE A 173 -1.36 8.77 5.62
N GLY A 174 -2.67 8.97 5.71
CA GLY A 174 -3.35 9.48 6.92
C GLY A 174 -3.94 8.34 7.78
N PRO A 175 -4.10 8.51 9.11
CA PRO A 175 -4.73 7.49 9.94
C PRO A 175 -6.24 7.42 9.71
N THR A 176 -6.79 6.21 9.65
CA THR A 176 -8.23 5.93 9.57
C THR A 176 -8.98 6.34 10.84
N ARG A 177 -10.10 7.08 10.69
CA ARG A 177 -11.13 7.19 11.74
C ARG A 177 -12.03 5.96 11.69
N PHE A 178 -12.17 5.25 12.81
CA PHE A 178 -13.20 4.22 12.96
C PHE A 178 -14.57 4.88 13.14
N PRO A 179 -15.65 4.36 12.52
CA PRO A 179 -17.00 4.71 12.93
C PRO A 179 -17.23 4.20 14.36
N HIS A 180 -17.78 5.05 15.22
CA HIS A 180 -18.24 4.67 16.56
C HIS A 180 -19.30 3.56 16.44
N ILE A 181 -18.99 2.37 16.96
CA ILE A 181 -20.00 1.34 17.23
C ILE A 181 -20.65 1.73 18.57
N PRO A 182 -21.96 2.04 18.63
CA PRO A 182 -22.63 2.23 19.91
C PRO A 182 -22.66 0.88 20.63
N SER A 183 -22.16 0.86 21.87
CA SER A 183 -22.35 -0.27 22.76
C SER A 183 -23.84 -0.43 23.08
N SER A 184 -24.40 -1.57 22.71
CA SER A 184 -25.68 -2.09 23.22
C SER A 184 -25.51 -2.62 24.65
#